data_AF-A0AAE9Z1A6-F1
#
_entry.id   AF-A0AAE9Z1A6-F1
#
_cell.length_a   1.000
_cell.length_b   1.000
_cell.length_c   1.000
_cell.angle_alpha   90.00
_cell.angle_beta   90.00
_cell.angle_gamma   90.00
#
_symmetry.space_group_name_H-M   'P 1'
#
loop_
_entity.id
_entity.type
_entity.pdbx_description
1 polymer ?
#
loop_
_entity_poly.entity_id
_entity_poly.type
_entity_poly.pdbx_seq_one_letter_code
_entity_poly.pdbx_strand_id
1 'polypeptide(L)'
;MYKYDKAKMVDDLKQMRLDSGMSQKALGQKIGLSRETIVAIENKYPGAIATLEMDTVKLWFRACKGKADPSILLRFKNGLIAFFGV
;
A
#
# COMPACT_ATOMS: atom_id res chain seq x y z
N MET A 1 16.37 13.88 -7.69
CA MET A 1 16.06 13.12 -6.47
C MET A 1 14.56 12.85 -6.46
N TYR A 2 14.13 11.65 -6.87
CA TYR A 2 12.69 11.34 -6.92
C TYR A 2 12.16 11.24 -5.49
N LYS A 3 11.38 12.24 -5.03
CA LYS A 3 10.59 12.12 -3.80
C LYS A 3 9.66 10.93 -3.98
N TYR A 4 9.83 9.88 -3.19
CA TYR A 4 8.83 8.83 -3.10
C TYR A 4 7.62 9.42 -2.39
N ASP A 5 6.57 9.81 -3.13
CA ASP A 5 5.38 10.41 -2.52
C ASP A 5 4.38 9.32 -2.08
N LYS A 6 3.40 9.70 -1.25
CA LYS A 6 2.36 8.76 -0.78
C LYS A 6 1.55 8.16 -1.93
N ALA A 7 1.41 8.85 -3.07
CA ALA A 7 0.67 8.32 -4.22
C ALA A 7 1.43 7.16 -4.89
N LYS A 8 2.76 7.24 -4.98
CA LYS A 8 3.60 6.13 -5.49
C LYS A 8 3.60 4.94 -4.52
N MET A 9 3.56 5.20 -3.22
CA MET A 9 3.39 4.15 -2.21
C MET A 9 2.07 3.40 -2.38
N VAL A 10 0.98 4.13 -2.65
CA VAL A 10 -0.33 3.55 -2.92
C VAL A 10 -0.32 2.67 -4.17
N ASP A 11 0.38 3.07 -5.24
CA ASP A 11 0.51 2.24 -6.44
C ASP A 11 1.17 0.90 -6.15
N ASP A 12 2.24 0.92 -5.35
CA ASP A 12 2.96 -0.30 -4.95
C ASP A 12 2.09 -1.20 -4.07
N LEU A 13 1.36 -0.63 -3.10
CA LEU A 13 0.43 -1.38 -2.24
C LEU A 13 -0.72 -2.02 -3.04
N LYS A 14 -1.29 -1.27 -4.00
CA LYS A 14 -2.32 -1.76 -4.90
C LYS A 14 -1.80 -2.92 -5.75
N GLN A 15 -0.60 -2.79 -6.31
CA GLN A 15 0.00 -3.85 -7.12
C GLN A 15 0.25 -5.11 -6.28
N MET A 16 0.80 -4.97 -5.06
CA MET A 16 0.96 -6.12 -4.15
C MET A 16 -0.37 -6.81 -3.84
N ARG A 17 -1.47 -6.04 -3.67
CA ARG A 17 -2.79 -6.63 -3.47
C ARG A 17 -3.19 -7.46 -4.68
N LEU A 18 -3.04 -6.92 -5.89
CA LEU A 18 -3.38 -7.62 -7.13
C LEU A 18 -2.56 -8.91 -7.27
N ASP A 19 -1.25 -8.85 -7.07
CA ASP A 19 -0.36 -10.02 -7.13
C ASP A 19 -0.75 -11.09 -6.09
N SER A 20 -1.25 -10.66 -4.92
CA SER A 20 -1.74 -11.57 -3.89
C SER A 20 -3.09 -12.24 -4.20
N GLY A 21 -3.78 -11.80 -5.26
CA GLY A 21 -5.11 -12.27 -5.65
C GLY A 21 -6.24 -11.82 -4.72
N MET A 22 -5.97 -10.89 -3.79
CA MET A 22 -6.98 -10.42 -2.84
C MET A 22 -7.91 -9.40 -3.49
N SER A 23 -9.21 -9.54 -3.24
CA SER A 23 -10.16 -8.45 -3.49
C SER A 23 -9.95 -7.32 -2.47
N GLN A 24 -10.44 -6.12 -2.80
CA GLN A 24 -10.39 -4.97 -1.89
C GLN A 24 -11.16 -5.26 -0.57
N LYS A 25 -12.28 -6.00 -0.66
CA LYS A 25 -13.06 -6.42 0.52
C LYS A 25 -12.26 -7.37 1.40
N ALA A 26 -11.62 -8.39 0.81
CA ALA A 26 -10.84 -9.37 1.55
C ALA A 26 -9.64 -8.73 2.26
N LEU A 27 -8.94 -7.83 1.57
CA LEU A 27 -7.87 -7.05 2.19
C LEU A 27 -8.39 -6.20 3.35
N GLY A 28 -9.46 -5.42 3.13
CA GLY A 28 -10.06 -4.59 4.16
C GLY A 28 -10.39 -5.38 5.42
N GLN A 29 -11.10 -6.51 5.28
CA GLN A 29 -11.40 -7.42 6.39
C GLN A 29 -10.13 -7.91 7.11
N LYS A 30 -9.06 -8.21 6.37
CA LYS A 30 -7.80 -8.71 6.92
C LYS A 30 -7.03 -7.66 7.73
N ILE A 31 -7.16 -6.38 7.38
CA ILE A 31 -6.43 -5.28 8.04
C ILE A 31 -7.32 -4.36 8.86
N GLY A 32 -8.59 -4.71 9.06
CA GLY A 32 -9.53 -3.95 9.90
C GLY A 32 -10.09 -2.67 9.25
N LEU A 33 -10.12 -2.60 7.91
CA LEU A 33 -10.66 -1.47 7.15
C LEU A 33 -11.90 -1.87 6.34
N SER A 34 -12.75 -0.89 6.03
CA SER A 34 -13.86 -1.11 5.10
C SER A 34 -13.33 -1.25 3.66
N ARG A 35 -14.11 -1.91 2.80
CA ARG A 35 -13.81 -1.98 1.35
C ARG A 35 -13.74 -0.57 0.75
N GLU A 36 -14.61 0.31 1.20
CA GLU A 36 -14.73 1.71 0.76
C GLU A 36 -13.45 2.49 1.09
N THR A 37 -12.88 2.28 2.27
CA THR A 37 -11.59 2.88 2.64
C THR A 37 -10.46 2.35 1.74
N ILE A 38 -10.42 1.05 1.43
CA ILE A 38 -9.46 0.49 0.48
C ILE A 38 -9.62 1.12 -0.91
N VAL A 39 -10.85 1.24 -1.41
CA VAL A 39 -11.16 1.90 -2.69
C VAL A 39 -10.68 3.34 -2.70
N ALA A 40 -10.94 4.12 -1.63
CA ALA A 40 -10.55 5.52 -1.54
C ALA A 40 -9.02 5.68 -1.52
N ILE A 41 -8.30 4.81 -0.81
CA ILE A 41 -6.84 4.76 -0.80
C ILE A 41 -6.33 4.43 -2.21
N GLU A 42 -6.78 3.34 -2.83
CA GLU A 42 -6.31 2.89 -4.16
C GLU A 42 -6.61 3.87 -5.29
N ASN A 43 -7.68 4.66 -5.17
CA ASN A 43 -8.03 5.73 -6.12
C ASN A 43 -7.42 7.08 -5.75
N LYS A 44 -6.55 7.10 -4.74
CA LYS A 44 -5.77 8.27 -4.35
C LYS A 44 -6.60 9.48 -3.95
N TYR A 45 -7.74 9.24 -3.31
CA TYR A 45 -8.60 10.33 -2.83
C TYR A 45 -7.80 11.18 -1.82
N PRO A 46 -7.76 12.52 -1.98
CA PRO A 46 -6.85 13.37 -1.22
C PRO A 46 -6.94 13.18 0.29
N GLY A 47 -8.16 13.11 0.85
CA GLY A 47 -8.37 12.88 2.28
C GLY A 47 -7.90 11.50 2.75
N ALA A 48 -8.05 10.47 1.93
CA ALA A 48 -7.64 9.10 2.26
C ALA A 48 -6.12 8.93 2.23
N ILE A 49 -5.43 9.53 1.25
CA ILE A 49 -3.95 9.51 1.20
C ILE A 49 -3.36 10.41 2.28
N ALA A 50 -3.92 11.60 2.50
CA ALA A 50 -3.41 12.54 3.49
C ALA A 50 -3.35 11.89 4.88
N THR A 51 -4.41 11.17 5.25
CA THR A 51 -4.56 10.45 6.53
C THR A 51 -3.99 9.03 6.51
N LEU A 52 -3.39 8.56 5.42
CA LEU A 52 -2.79 7.23 5.37
C LEU A 52 -1.61 7.13 6.33
N GLU A 53 -1.78 6.30 7.36
CA GLU A 53 -0.82 6.06 8.42
C GLU A 53 0.11 4.88 8.11
N MET A 54 1.30 4.91 8.72
CA MET A 54 2.32 3.88 8.56
C MET A 54 1.84 2.49 9.01
N ASP A 55 1.01 2.40 10.05
CA ASP A 55 0.56 1.09 10.54
C ASP A 55 -0.40 0.41 9.56
N THR A 56 -1.27 1.17 8.90
CA THR A 56 -2.08 0.69 7.77
C THR A 56 -1.19 0.19 6.64
N VAL A 57 -0.14 0.95 6.28
CA VAL A 57 0.84 0.56 5.24
C VAL A 57 1.56 -0.74 5.60
N LYS A 58 2.00 -0.90 6.86
CA LYS A 58 2.65 -2.14 7.35
C LYS A 58 1.71 -3.33 7.32
N LEU A 59 0.47 -3.17 7.78
CA LEU A 59 -0.53 -4.24 7.79
C LEU A 59 -0.85 -4.69 6.36
N TRP A 60 -1.04 -3.75 5.44
CA TRP A 60 -1.26 -4.03 4.02
C TRP A 60 -0.07 -4.77 3.41
N PHE A 61 1.15 -4.26 3.61
CA PHE A 61 2.36 -4.92 3.14
C PHE A 61 2.49 -6.35 3.66
N ARG A 62 2.29 -6.56 4.97
CA ARG A 62 2.34 -7.89 5.59
C ARG A 62 1.27 -8.83 5.03
N ALA A 63 0.08 -8.33 4.74
CA ALA A 63 -1.01 -9.11 4.18
C ALA A 63 -0.68 -9.64 2.78
N CYS A 64 -0.02 -8.82 1.94
CA CYS A 64 0.13 -9.10 0.50
C CYS A 64 1.52 -9.60 0.10
N LYS A 65 2.59 -9.29 0.84
CA LYS A 65 3.99 -9.53 0.41
C LYS A 65 4.32 -10.98 0.04
N GLY A 66 3.62 -11.97 0.61
CA GLY A 66 3.94 -13.38 0.42
C GLY A 66 3.74 -13.91 -1.00
N LYS A 67 2.99 -13.18 -1.83
CA LYS A 67 2.70 -13.54 -3.22
C LYS A 67 3.03 -12.42 -4.21
N ALA A 68 3.55 -11.30 -3.71
CA ALA A 68 3.87 -10.14 -4.54
C ALA A 68 5.17 -10.36 -5.32
N ASP A 69 5.24 -9.76 -6.51
CA ASP A 69 6.45 -9.84 -7.33
C ASP A 69 7.66 -9.20 -6.60
N PRO A 70 8.84 -9.86 -6.57
CA PRO A 70 10.02 -9.37 -5.86
C PRO A 70 10.45 -7.94 -6.26
N SER A 71 10.24 -7.53 -7.52
CA SER A 71 10.56 -6.18 -7.99
C SER A 71 9.68 -5.11 -7.36
N ILE A 72 8.40 -5.43 -7.10
CA ILE A 72 7.45 -4.54 -6.40
C ILE A 72 7.87 -4.39 -4.95
N LEU A 73 8.28 -5.49 -4.30
CA LEU A 73 8.79 -5.48 -2.92
C LEU A 73 10.04 -4.62 -2.78
N LEU A 74 10.99 -4.75 -3.73
CA LEU A 74 12.22 -3.96 -3.73
C LEU A 74 11.92 -2.47 -3.94
N ARG A 75 11.09 -2.14 -4.93
CA ARG A 75 10.70 -0.75 -5.20
C ARG A 75 10.01 -0.10 -4.00
N PHE A 76 9.08 -0.81 -3.38
CA PHE A 76 8.38 -0.33 -2.19
C PHE A 76 9.32 -0.10 -1.00
N LYS A 77 10.23 -1.04 -0.72
CA LYS A 77 11.23 -0.89 0.35
C LYS A 77 12.13 0.32 0.11
N ASN A 78 12.65 0.47 -1.10
CA ASN A 78 13.49 1.62 -1.47
C ASN A 78 12.71 2.94 -1.34
N GLY A 79 11.42 2.91 -1.65
CA GLY A 79 10.53 4.04 -1.48
C GLY A 79 10.31 4.44 -0.02
N LEU A 80 10.09 3.45 0.86
CA LEU A 80 10.02 3.69 2.30
C LEU A 80 11.31 4.28 2.84
N ILE A 81 12.47 3.74 2.47
CA ILE A 81 13.79 4.27 2.84
C ILE A 81 13.93 5.73 2.39
N ALA A 82 13.59 6.04 1.14
CA ALA A 82 13.68 7.40 0.60
C ALA A 82 12.72 8.39 1.28
N PHE A 83 11.57 7.92 1.78
CA PHE A 83 10.58 8.78 2.46
C PHE A 83 10.87 8.96 3.95
N PHE A 84 11.31 7.92 4.64
CA PHE A 84 11.55 7.93 6.09
C PHE A 84 13.02 8.16 6.47
N GLY A 85 13.95 8.20 5.51
CA GLY A 85 15.37 8.50 5.72
C GLY A 85 16.12 7.43 6.52
N VAL A 86 15.67 6.17 6.47
CA VAL A 86 16.27 5.03 7.20
C VAL A 86 17.27 4.30 6.31
#